data_AF-A0A836QCP9-F1
#
_entry.id   AF-A0A836QCP9-F1
#
_cell.length_a   1.000
_cell.length_b   1.000
_cell.length_c   1.000
_cell.angle_alpha   90.00
_cell.angle_beta   90.00
_cell.angle_gamma   90.00
#
_symmetry.space_group_name_H-M   'P 1'
#
loop_
_entity.id
_entity.type
_entity.pdbx_description
1 polymer ?
#
loop_
_entity_poly.entity_id
_entity_poly.type
_entity_poly.pdbx_seq_one_letter_code
_entity_poly.pdbx_strand_id
1 'polypeptide(L)'
;FREARLKIGKQYLLGAVEIHVNSSGWYSHHHEGNPDYNEVVLHVVLYHNGQREIKRQDGRIVPELELAPLLSKEPSTSETEAKNHLKKLSELPGRCGIAALERGTETLKKILGHAAEQRIQEKTEVLLKRWDEQDPEELLFQLLFKSLGYSPYAQVFEELAKQYQFRELRPLFRQSQRTTRTLVLSRWFGACGLFSKKMTIADPTVRHEFQQWKAAWQELPEHPQVSGKISQAHRPQNSPERRLLGMFHHLYRIANDGLLKRWLVVFRNLSVFSEEKELRRQALAETELLFSTPDWEIWRKHLVLGKSKQINTAQLVGKDRQTVIWANAVLPFFLALARHENEPELEKLLYQLFMILPAEASNSKTRFMEKRLWFSELSKSTKLEMNTFGNRQGLIQIQHDFCRNFHQGCVRCELPRLLED
;
A
#
# COMPACT_ATOMS: atom_id res chain seq x y z
N PHE A 1 -5.19 -16.34 -10.18
CA PHE A 1 -4.98 -16.82 -8.79
C PHE A 1 -3.46 -16.95 -8.57
N ARG A 2 -2.88 -16.55 -7.42
CA ARG A 2 -1.39 -16.48 -7.29
C ARG A 2 -0.74 -17.59 -6.44
N GLU A 3 -1.45 -18.12 -5.44
CA GLU A 3 -0.91 -19.08 -4.47
C GLU A 3 -1.73 -20.39 -4.48
N ALA A 4 -2.11 -20.86 -5.67
CA ALA A 4 -2.91 -22.07 -5.82
C ALA A 4 -2.10 -23.31 -5.47
N ARG A 5 -2.74 -24.25 -4.76
CA ARG A 5 -2.20 -25.58 -4.43
C ARG A 5 -3.01 -26.61 -5.19
N LEU A 6 -2.39 -27.27 -6.17
CA LEU A 6 -3.06 -28.19 -7.07
C LEU A 6 -2.47 -29.59 -6.92
N LYS A 7 -3.33 -30.60 -7.05
CA LYS A 7 -2.89 -31.99 -7.26
C LYS A 7 -3.31 -32.42 -8.65
N ILE A 8 -2.36 -32.59 -9.56
CA ILE A 8 -2.59 -33.05 -10.94
C ILE A 8 -1.96 -34.43 -11.06
N GLY A 9 -2.81 -35.47 -11.10
CA GLY A 9 -2.36 -36.86 -10.97
C GLY A 9 -1.65 -37.09 -9.64
N LYS A 10 -0.35 -37.41 -9.70
CA LYS A 10 0.53 -37.62 -8.52
C LYS A 10 1.34 -36.39 -8.13
N GLN A 11 1.33 -35.34 -8.94
CA GLN A 11 2.14 -34.14 -8.70
C GLN A 11 1.39 -33.13 -7.85
N TYR A 12 2.12 -32.51 -6.92
CA TYR A 12 1.66 -31.38 -6.12
C TYR A 12 2.32 -30.12 -6.64
N LEU A 13 1.52 -29.14 -7.07
CA LEU A 13 1.99 -27.88 -7.62
C LEU A 13 1.58 -26.73 -6.70
N LEU A 14 2.51 -25.81 -6.48
CA LEU A 14 2.26 -24.54 -5.80
C LEU A 14 2.63 -23.41 -6.77
N GLY A 15 1.68 -22.53 -7.07
CA GLY A 15 1.91 -21.36 -7.91
C GLY A 15 0.64 -20.71 -8.43
N ALA A 16 0.75 -19.87 -9.44
CA ALA A 16 -0.37 -19.15 -10.01
C ALA A 16 -1.21 -20.01 -10.97
N VAL A 17 -2.50 -19.67 -11.08
CA VAL A 17 -3.41 -20.16 -12.12
C VAL A 17 -3.87 -18.97 -12.93
N GLU A 18 -3.57 -19.00 -14.22
CA GLU A 18 -4.00 -17.99 -15.19
C GLU A 18 -5.25 -18.48 -15.91
N ILE A 19 -6.19 -17.56 -16.18
CA ILE A 19 -7.48 -17.91 -16.76
C ILE A 19 -7.75 -17.03 -17.98
N HIS A 20 -8.05 -17.65 -19.12
CA HIS A 20 -8.46 -16.96 -20.34
C HIS A 20 -9.74 -17.56 -20.93
N VAL A 21 -10.37 -16.83 -21.84
CA VAL A 21 -11.45 -17.40 -22.67
C VAL A 21 -10.88 -18.40 -23.68
N ASN A 22 -9.72 -18.09 -24.26
CA ASN A 22 -9.08 -18.86 -25.32
C ASN A 22 -7.60 -19.10 -24.98
N SER A 23 -7.04 -20.24 -25.39
CA SER A 23 -5.59 -20.55 -25.25
C SER A 23 -4.69 -19.48 -25.86
N SER A 24 -5.08 -18.94 -27.03
CA SER A 24 -4.36 -17.86 -27.72
C SER A 24 -4.17 -16.59 -26.86
N GLY A 25 -4.98 -16.43 -25.81
CA GLY A 25 -4.90 -15.34 -24.83
C GLY A 25 -3.52 -15.21 -24.19
N TRP A 26 -2.81 -16.34 -23.99
CA TRP A 26 -1.47 -16.34 -23.42
C TRP A 26 -0.49 -15.49 -24.23
N TYR A 27 -0.48 -15.67 -25.55
CA TYR A 27 0.42 -14.97 -26.45
C TYR A 27 -0.07 -13.58 -26.84
N SER A 28 -1.39 -13.38 -27.01
CA SER A 28 -1.91 -12.05 -27.31
C SER A 28 -1.61 -11.04 -26.20
N HIS A 29 -1.52 -11.53 -24.95
CA HIS A 29 -1.16 -10.72 -23.79
C HIS A 29 0.36 -10.69 -23.52
N HIS A 30 1.17 -11.36 -24.35
CA HIS A 30 2.63 -11.43 -24.24
C HIS A 30 3.12 -12.03 -22.92
N HIS A 31 2.36 -12.97 -22.35
CA HIS A 31 2.70 -13.62 -21.08
C HIS A 31 3.94 -14.51 -21.21
N GLU A 32 4.21 -15.04 -22.41
CA GLU A 32 5.38 -15.87 -22.72
C GLU A 32 6.71 -15.13 -22.59
N GLY A 33 6.71 -13.80 -22.75
CA GLY A 33 7.89 -12.96 -22.60
C GLY A 33 8.00 -12.29 -21.23
N ASN A 34 7.01 -12.47 -20.37
CA ASN A 34 6.91 -11.72 -19.12
C ASN A 34 7.33 -12.58 -17.92
N PRO A 35 8.43 -12.22 -17.21
CA PRO A 35 8.90 -12.98 -16.06
C PRO A 35 7.90 -13.02 -14.88
N ASP A 36 6.95 -12.09 -14.79
CA ASP A 36 5.90 -12.09 -13.75
C ASP A 36 4.99 -13.33 -13.85
N TYR A 37 4.96 -13.99 -15.01
CA TYR A 37 4.15 -15.19 -15.27
C TYR A 37 4.92 -16.49 -15.03
N ASN A 38 6.19 -16.42 -14.61
CA ASN A 38 6.99 -17.60 -14.28
C ASN A 38 6.43 -18.38 -13.08
N GLU A 39 5.49 -17.83 -12.32
CA GLU A 39 4.80 -18.54 -11.24
C GLU A 39 3.61 -19.39 -11.71
N VAL A 40 3.14 -19.30 -12.97
CA VAL A 40 1.87 -19.90 -13.43
C VAL A 40 1.94 -21.42 -13.63
N VAL A 41 1.49 -22.21 -12.67
CA VAL A 41 1.52 -23.69 -12.68
C VAL A 41 0.38 -24.36 -13.45
N LEU A 42 -0.68 -23.64 -13.81
CA LEU A 42 -1.79 -24.14 -14.62
C LEU A 42 -2.40 -22.98 -15.41
N HIS A 43 -2.71 -23.21 -16.69
CA HIS A 43 -3.48 -22.29 -17.51
C HIS A 43 -4.87 -22.89 -17.74
N VAL A 44 -5.93 -22.17 -17.37
CA VAL A 44 -7.31 -22.62 -17.53
C VAL A 44 -7.96 -21.80 -18.64
N VAL A 45 -8.60 -22.47 -19.60
CA VAL A 45 -9.25 -21.83 -20.74
C VAL A 45 -10.69 -22.27 -20.86
N LEU A 46 -11.55 -21.39 -21.36
CA LEU A 46 -12.89 -21.83 -21.74
C LEU A 46 -12.82 -22.69 -23.00
N TYR A 47 -12.14 -22.22 -24.04
CA TYR A 47 -11.97 -22.94 -25.31
C TYR A 47 -10.49 -23.14 -25.62
N HIS A 48 -10.13 -24.38 -25.97
CA HIS A 48 -8.81 -24.68 -26.48
C HIS A 48 -8.76 -24.36 -27.99
N ASN A 49 -8.06 -23.29 -28.37
CA ASN A 49 -7.99 -22.81 -29.74
C ASN A 49 -6.57 -22.61 -30.27
N GLY A 50 -5.56 -22.90 -29.47
CA GLY A 50 -4.15 -22.69 -29.80
C GLY A 50 -3.48 -23.99 -30.24
N GLN A 51 -2.67 -23.96 -31.30
CA GLN A 51 -1.87 -25.11 -31.74
C GLN A 51 -0.49 -25.18 -31.05
N ARG A 52 -0.18 -24.23 -30.15
CA ARG A 52 1.12 -24.07 -29.53
C ARG A 52 1.04 -24.41 -28.04
N GLU A 53 2.06 -25.12 -27.54
CA GLU A 53 2.24 -25.37 -26.13
C GLU A 53 2.45 -24.07 -25.34
N ILE A 54 1.68 -23.89 -24.27
CA ILE A 54 1.80 -22.75 -23.37
C ILE A 54 3.17 -22.78 -22.69
N LYS A 55 4.02 -21.82 -23.01
CA LYS A 55 5.39 -21.70 -22.49
C LYS A 55 5.56 -20.39 -21.76
N ARG A 56 6.16 -20.45 -20.57
CA ARG A 56 6.59 -19.28 -19.82
C ARG A 56 7.91 -18.74 -20.38
N GLN A 57 8.32 -17.58 -19.88
CA GLN A 57 9.59 -16.95 -20.24
C GLN A 57 10.79 -17.82 -19.86
N ASP A 58 10.72 -18.57 -18.75
CA ASP A 58 11.76 -19.52 -18.33
C ASP A 58 11.81 -20.83 -19.15
N GLY A 59 10.98 -20.95 -20.19
CA GLY A 59 10.92 -22.10 -21.08
C GLY A 59 10.09 -23.29 -20.55
N ARG A 60 9.56 -23.23 -19.31
CA ARG A 60 8.71 -24.30 -18.78
C ARG A 60 7.36 -24.33 -19.48
N ILE A 61 6.90 -25.54 -19.79
CA ILE A 61 5.57 -25.80 -20.33
C ILE A 61 4.56 -25.77 -19.18
N VAL A 62 3.46 -25.03 -19.37
CA VAL A 62 2.35 -24.95 -18.43
C VAL A 62 1.26 -25.91 -18.89
N PRO A 63 0.77 -26.82 -18.02
CA PRO A 63 -0.38 -27.64 -18.36
C PRO A 63 -1.60 -26.74 -18.59
N GLU A 64 -2.43 -27.09 -19.57
CA GLU A 64 -3.65 -26.36 -19.89
C GLU A 64 -4.89 -27.22 -19.57
N LEU A 65 -5.93 -26.62 -18.98
CA LEU A 65 -7.23 -27.24 -18.71
C LEU A 65 -8.32 -26.52 -19.50
N GLU A 66 -8.96 -27.23 -20.42
CA GLU A 66 -10.13 -26.74 -21.15
C GLU A 66 -11.42 -27.02 -20.36
N LEU A 67 -12.20 -25.97 -20.11
CA LEU A 67 -13.44 -26.06 -19.34
C LEU A 67 -14.67 -26.36 -20.21
N ALA A 68 -14.74 -25.91 -21.47
CA ALA A 68 -15.94 -26.06 -22.29
C ALA A 68 -16.49 -27.51 -22.36
N PRO A 69 -15.65 -28.56 -22.51
CA PRO A 69 -16.15 -29.94 -22.52
C PRO A 69 -16.74 -30.41 -21.17
N LEU A 70 -16.37 -29.75 -20.06
CA LEU A 70 -16.78 -30.09 -18.70
C LEU A 70 -18.02 -29.29 -18.24
N LEU A 71 -18.43 -28.29 -19.02
CA LEU A 71 -19.57 -27.45 -18.72
C LEU A 71 -20.84 -28.00 -19.38
N SER A 72 -21.97 -27.85 -18.70
CA SER A 72 -23.28 -28.14 -19.31
C SER A 72 -23.48 -27.28 -20.56
N LYS A 73 -23.94 -27.88 -21.66
CA LYS A 73 -24.25 -27.18 -22.92
C LYS A 73 -25.34 -26.13 -22.73
N GLU A 74 -26.24 -26.36 -21.78
CA GLU A 74 -27.25 -25.40 -21.36
C GLU A 74 -26.91 -24.93 -19.94
N PRO A 75 -26.46 -23.67 -19.77
CA PRO A 75 -26.29 -23.11 -18.44
C PRO A 75 -27.66 -23.04 -17.76
N SER A 76 -27.72 -23.44 -16.49
CA SER A 76 -28.98 -23.50 -15.72
C SER A 76 -29.61 -22.13 -15.42
N THR A 77 -29.00 -21.05 -15.90
CA THR A 77 -29.41 -19.65 -15.65
C THR A 77 -28.77 -18.74 -16.70
N SER A 78 -29.40 -17.60 -16.99
CA SER A 78 -28.83 -16.60 -17.89
C SER A 78 -27.58 -15.92 -17.30
N GLU A 79 -26.73 -15.32 -18.13
CA GLU A 79 -25.56 -14.56 -17.65
C GLU A 79 -25.97 -13.42 -16.71
N THR A 80 -27.07 -12.73 -17.02
CA THR A 80 -27.63 -11.65 -16.19
C THR A 80 -28.05 -12.15 -14.82
N GLU A 81 -28.77 -13.27 -14.76
CA GLU A 81 -29.17 -13.89 -13.50
C GLU A 81 -27.97 -14.41 -12.71
N ALA A 82 -26.99 -15.06 -13.36
CA ALA A 82 -25.75 -15.48 -12.71
C ALA A 82 -24.99 -14.31 -12.09
N LYS A 83 -24.83 -13.20 -12.83
CA LYS A 83 -24.22 -11.96 -12.31
C LYS A 83 -25.00 -11.40 -11.12
N ASN A 84 -26.33 -11.39 -11.20
CA ASN A 84 -27.18 -10.92 -10.12
C ASN A 84 -27.08 -11.84 -8.88
N HIS A 85 -27.05 -13.16 -9.06
CA HIS A 85 -26.86 -14.13 -7.98
C HIS A 85 -25.48 -13.98 -7.33
N LEU A 86 -24.41 -13.89 -8.12
CA LEU A 86 -23.07 -13.65 -7.59
C LEU A 86 -23.00 -12.34 -6.81
N LYS A 87 -23.65 -11.27 -7.29
CA LYS A 87 -23.73 -10.00 -6.57
C LYS A 87 -24.44 -10.18 -5.22
N LYS A 88 -25.60 -10.83 -5.19
CA LYS A 88 -26.34 -11.13 -3.95
C LYS A 88 -25.49 -11.98 -2.98
N LEU A 89 -24.86 -13.04 -3.46
CA LEU A 89 -23.98 -13.90 -2.65
C LEU A 89 -22.75 -13.14 -2.10
N SER A 90 -22.22 -12.18 -2.87
CA SER A 90 -21.10 -11.35 -2.43
C SER A 90 -21.47 -10.39 -1.28
N GLU A 91 -22.77 -10.07 -1.15
CA GLU A 91 -23.33 -9.22 -0.11
C GLU A 91 -23.71 -10.00 1.16
N LEU A 92 -23.87 -11.32 1.08
CA LEU A 92 -24.13 -12.14 2.25
C LEU A 92 -22.94 -12.12 3.23
N PRO A 93 -23.22 -12.07 4.54
CA PRO A 93 -22.18 -12.17 5.55
C PRO A 93 -21.48 -13.53 5.49
N GLY A 94 -20.30 -13.60 6.09
CA GLY A 94 -19.64 -14.86 6.40
C GLY A 94 -20.22 -15.46 7.67
N ARG A 95 -19.91 -16.75 7.92
CA ARG A 95 -20.26 -17.41 9.19
C ARG A 95 -19.72 -16.66 10.41
N CYS A 96 -18.54 -16.03 10.27
CA CYS A 96 -17.96 -15.20 11.32
C CYS A 96 -18.81 -13.96 11.66
N GLY A 97 -19.46 -13.34 10.67
CA GLY A 97 -20.38 -12.22 10.91
C GLY A 97 -21.64 -12.65 11.66
N ILE A 98 -22.18 -13.83 11.34
CA ILE A 98 -23.31 -14.41 12.09
C ILE A 98 -22.89 -14.70 13.54
N ALA A 99 -21.80 -15.43 13.74
CA ALA A 99 -21.30 -15.80 15.07
C ALA A 99 -20.99 -14.58 15.94
N ALA A 100 -20.36 -13.55 15.35
CA ALA A 100 -20.05 -12.31 16.05
C ALA A 100 -21.32 -11.58 16.53
N LEU A 101 -22.38 -11.55 15.72
CA LEU A 101 -23.63 -10.89 16.06
C LEU A 101 -24.41 -11.63 17.15
N GLU A 102 -24.44 -12.96 17.10
CA GLU A 102 -25.24 -13.76 18.03
C GLU A 102 -24.64 -13.78 19.44
N ARG A 103 -23.31 -13.92 19.57
CA ARG A 103 -22.66 -14.22 20.86
C ARG A 103 -21.28 -13.60 21.06
N GLY A 104 -20.62 -13.19 19.98
CA GLY A 104 -19.17 -12.93 20.00
C GLY A 104 -18.73 -11.49 19.78
N THR A 105 -19.55 -10.45 20.01
CA THR A 105 -19.13 -9.09 19.63
C THR A 105 -17.97 -8.54 20.47
N GLU A 106 -17.98 -8.73 21.79
CA GLU A 106 -16.85 -8.33 22.65
C GLU A 106 -15.61 -9.19 22.38
N THR A 107 -15.80 -10.49 22.14
CA THR A 107 -14.72 -11.41 21.72
C THR A 107 -14.12 -10.97 20.38
N LEU A 108 -14.96 -10.58 19.41
CA LEU A 108 -14.51 -10.03 18.13
C LEU A 108 -13.67 -8.78 18.33
N LYS A 109 -14.06 -7.88 19.24
CA LYS A 109 -13.27 -6.68 19.57
C LYS A 109 -11.88 -7.03 20.09
N LYS A 110 -11.80 -8.03 20.99
CA LYS A 110 -10.52 -8.53 21.52
C LYS A 110 -9.67 -9.16 20.42
N ILE A 111 -10.24 -10.07 19.63
CA ILE A 111 -9.58 -10.70 18.48
C ILE A 111 -9.07 -9.65 17.51
N LEU A 112 -9.86 -8.60 17.24
CA LEU A 112 -9.46 -7.51 16.36
C LEU A 112 -8.28 -6.72 16.92
N GLY A 113 -8.27 -6.45 18.22
CA GLY A 113 -7.14 -5.82 18.92
C GLY A 113 -5.88 -6.67 18.84
N HIS A 114 -5.96 -7.96 19.16
CA HIS A 114 -4.83 -8.89 19.05
C HIS A 114 -4.31 -9.02 17.62
N ALA A 115 -5.21 -9.10 16.63
CA ALA A 115 -4.83 -9.16 15.23
C ALA A 115 -4.18 -7.84 14.76
N ALA A 116 -4.60 -6.70 15.30
CA ALA A 116 -3.96 -5.41 15.02
C ALA A 116 -2.53 -5.37 15.60
N GLU A 117 -2.37 -5.83 16.84
CA GLU A 117 -1.08 -5.94 17.52
C GLU A 117 -0.13 -6.89 16.77
N GLN A 118 -0.59 -8.11 16.46
CA GLN A 118 0.16 -9.10 15.68
C GLN A 118 0.66 -8.48 14.37
N ARG A 119 -0.20 -7.74 13.66
CA ARG A 119 0.16 -7.11 12.39
C ARG A 119 1.27 -6.09 12.50
N ILE A 120 1.26 -5.25 13.55
CA ILE A 120 2.33 -4.27 13.73
C ILE A 120 3.61 -4.94 14.23
N GLN A 121 3.50 -5.97 15.08
CA GLN A 121 4.62 -6.80 15.51
C GLN A 121 5.33 -7.48 14.34
N GLU A 122 4.59 -8.12 13.42
CA GLU A 122 5.17 -8.73 12.22
C GLU A 122 5.97 -7.72 11.38
N LYS A 123 5.47 -6.49 11.22
CA LYS A 123 6.19 -5.42 10.52
C LYS A 123 7.46 -5.01 11.28
N THR A 124 7.36 -4.87 12.60
CA THR A 124 8.48 -4.50 13.47
C THR A 124 9.58 -5.57 13.47
N GLU A 125 9.23 -6.85 13.55
CA GLU A 125 10.18 -7.97 13.52
C GLU A 125 10.96 -8.05 12.21
N VAL A 126 10.31 -7.76 11.09
CA VAL A 126 11.00 -7.69 9.78
C VAL A 126 12.09 -6.61 9.79
N LEU A 127 11.86 -5.48 10.47
CA LEU A 127 12.85 -4.42 10.62
C LEU A 127 13.97 -4.81 11.59
N LEU A 128 13.61 -5.37 12.75
CA LEU A 128 14.58 -5.81 13.76
C LEU A 128 15.57 -6.85 13.22
N LYS A 129 15.12 -7.77 12.37
CA LYS A 129 15.99 -8.78 11.74
C LYS A 129 17.11 -8.19 10.88
N ARG A 130 16.97 -6.94 10.45
CA ARG A 130 17.90 -6.24 9.56
C ARG A 130 18.38 -4.91 10.15
N TRP A 131 18.19 -4.73 11.45
CA TRP A 131 18.43 -3.44 12.10
C TRP A 131 19.88 -3.00 11.96
N ASP A 132 20.82 -3.93 12.18
CA ASP A 132 22.26 -3.68 12.11
C ASP A 132 22.83 -3.63 10.68
N GLU A 133 22.01 -3.88 9.65
CA GLU A 133 22.47 -3.89 8.26
C GLU A 133 22.65 -2.48 7.69
N GLN A 134 21.97 -1.47 8.24
CA GLN A 134 21.95 -0.10 7.70
C GLN A 134 21.80 0.95 8.81
N ASP A 135 22.20 2.19 8.49
CA ASP A 135 21.97 3.34 9.37
C ASP A 135 20.44 3.52 9.63
N PRO A 136 20.00 3.72 10.89
CA PRO A 136 18.58 3.86 11.21
C PRO A 136 17.89 5.04 10.52
N GLU A 137 18.59 6.15 10.30
CA GLU A 137 18.01 7.32 9.63
C GLU A 137 17.78 7.03 8.13
N GLU A 138 18.70 6.29 7.50
CA GLU A 138 18.52 5.77 6.13
C GLU A 138 17.36 4.77 6.02
N LEU A 139 17.23 3.86 6.99
CA LEU A 139 16.13 2.90 7.02
C LEU A 139 14.77 3.61 7.14
N LEU A 140 14.66 4.58 8.05
CA LEU A 140 13.45 5.39 8.20
C LEU A 140 13.14 6.16 6.91
N PHE A 141 14.16 6.76 6.28
CA PHE A 141 14.01 7.46 5.01
C PHE A 141 13.46 6.55 3.90
N GLN A 142 14.02 5.34 3.74
CA GLN A 142 13.54 4.35 2.77
C GLN A 142 12.09 3.91 3.05
N LEU A 143 11.74 3.68 4.32
CA LEU A 143 10.38 3.31 4.71
C LEU A 143 9.35 4.41 4.41
N LEU A 144 9.71 5.68 4.64
CA LEU A 144 8.85 6.81 4.30
C LEU A 144 8.59 6.89 2.80
N PHE A 145 9.62 6.71 1.97
CA PHE A 145 9.48 6.68 0.52
C PHE A 145 8.62 5.50 0.05
N LYS A 146 8.90 4.30 0.57
CA LYS A 146 8.10 3.10 0.29
C LYS A 146 6.62 3.32 0.63
N SER A 147 6.34 3.89 1.80
CA SER A 147 4.99 4.19 2.27
C SER A 147 4.29 5.23 1.40
N LEU A 148 5.02 6.25 0.98
CA LEU A 148 4.53 7.29 0.08
C LEU A 148 4.19 6.74 -1.32
N GLY A 149 4.94 5.74 -1.79
CA GLY A 149 4.71 5.07 -3.07
C GLY A 149 3.40 4.29 -3.14
N TYR A 150 2.91 3.77 -2.00
CA TYR A 150 1.74 2.88 -1.90
C TYR A 150 1.84 1.66 -2.85
N SER A 151 0.82 0.81 -2.92
CA SER A 151 0.88 -0.42 -3.74
C SER A 151 1.41 -0.25 -5.18
N PRO A 152 1.13 0.85 -5.92
CA PRO A 152 1.63 1.01 -7.29
C PRO A 152 3.11 1.43 -7.40
N TYR A 153 3.64 2.20 -6.45
CA TYR A 153 4.97 2.81 -6.56
C TYR A 153 5.88 2.53 -5.36
N ALA A 154 5.46 1.69 -4.40
CA ALA A 154 6.20 1.44 -3.17
C ALA A 154 7.64 0.97 -3.46
N GLN A 155 7.80 -0.03 -4.32
CA GLN A 155 9.12 -0.55 -4.69
C GLN A 155 9.95 0.50 -5.43
N VAL A 156 9.33 1.25 -6.36
CA VAL A 156 10.00 2.31 -7.13
C VAL A 156 10.51 3.41 -6.21
N PHE A 157 9.71 3.84 -5.23
CA PHE A 157 10.12 4.90 -4.31
C PHE A 157 11.13 4.39 -3.28
N GLU A 158 11.02 3.14 -2.84
CA GLU A 158 12.04 2.51 -1.98
C GLU A 158 13.39 2.41 -2.69
N GLU A 159 13.40 1.98 -3.95
CA GLU A 159 14.61 1.94 -4.78
C GLU A 159 15.19 3.34 -4.99
N LEU A 160 14.33 4.32 -5.27
CA LEU A 160 14.74 5.72 -5.36
C LEU A 160 15.44 6.21 -4.08
N ALA A 161 14.90 5.86 -2.91
CA ALA A 161 15.49 6.24 -1.62
C ALA A 161 16.82 5.53 -1.35
N LYS A 162 16.97 4.26 -1.76
CA LYS A 162 18.25 3.53 -1.67
C LYS A 162 19.32 4.12 -2.58
N GLN A 163 18.91 4.58 -3.76
CA GLN A 163 19.78 5.20 -4.75
C GLN A 163 20.21 6.62 -4.34
N TYR A 164 19.31 7.42 -3.78
CA TYR A 164 19.59 8.77 -3.29
C TYR A 164 19.50 8.81 -1.77
N GLN A 165 20.56 8.34 -1.12
CA GLN A 165 20.61 8.18 0.34
C GLN A 165 20.46 9.51 1.06
N PHE A 166 19.80 9.49 2.21
CA PHE A 166 19.46 10.70 2.95
C PHE A 166 20.70 11.49 3.36
N ARG A 167 21.78 10.81 3.77
CA ARG A 167 23.07 11.40 4.14
C ARG A 167 23.68 12.25 3.03
N GLU A 168 23.48 11.86 1.78
CA GLU A 168 23.99 12.58 0.59
C GLU A 168 23.07 13.73 0.20
N LEU A 169 21.77 13.58 0.41
CA LEU A 169 20.77 14.61 0.13
C LEU A 169 20.77 15.72 1.19
N ARG A 170 21.05 15.40 2.46
CA ARG A 170 20.95 16.34 3.58
C ARG A 170 21.78 17.63 3.40
N PRO A 171 23.04 17.60 2.90
CA PRO A 171 23.78 18.82 2.58
C PRO A 171 23.13 19.67 1.50
N LEU A 172 22.45 19.06 0.52
CA LEU A 172 21.75 19.79 -0.54
C LEU A 172 20.61 20.63 0.04
N PHE A 173 19.95 20.15 1.10
CA PHE A 173 18.88 20.88 1.78
C PHE A 173 19.33 22.13 2.54
N ARG A 174 20.63 22.36 2.70
CA ARG A 174 21.19 23.59 3.30
C ARG A 174 21.39 24.73 2.30
N GLN A 175 21.19 24.47 1.00
CA GLN A 175 21.28 25.47 -0.04
C GLN A 175 20.00 26.34 -0.10
N SER A 176 20.03 27.38 -0.94
CA SER A 176 18.83 28.20 -1.20
C SER A 176 17.66 27.31 -1.66
N GLN A 177 16.44 27.66 -1.26
CA GLN A 177 15.26 26.86 -1.59
C GLN A 177 15.14 26.53 -3.07
N ARG A 178 15.44 27.49 -3.96
CA ARG A 178 15.42 27.30 -5.41
C ARG A 178 16.47 26.29 -5.88
N THR A 179 17.68 26.40 -5.34
CA THR A 179 18.80 25.49 -5.66
C THR A 179 18.48 24.08 -5.19
N THR A 180 18.11 23.91 -3.92
CA THR A 180 17.74 22.62 -3.33
C THR A 180 16.62 21.96 -4.10
N ARG A 181 15.55 22.71 -4.40
CA ARG A 181 14.40 22.23 -5.17
C ARG A 181 14.83 21.69 -6.54
N THR A 182 15.70 22.41 -7.24
CA THR A 182 16.22 21.99 -8.54
C THR A 182 17.10 20.75 -8.43
N LEU A 183 18.05 20.72 -7.50
CA LEU A 183 19.00 19.61 -7.34
C LEU A 183 18.31 18.30 -6.95
N VAL A 184 17.37 18.34 -6.00
CA VAL A 184 16.70 17.14 -5.49
C VAL A 184 15.62 16.66 -6.46
N LEU A 185 14.75 17.55 -6.95
CA LEU A 185 13.63 17.13 -7.79
C LEU A 185 14.07 16.72 -9.20
N SER A 186 15.12 17.31 -9.77
CA SER A 186 15.68 16.84 -11.05
C SER A 186 16.12 15.37 -10.97
N ARG A 187 16.85 15.01 -9.92
CA ARG A 187 17.30 13.64 -9.64
C ARG A 187 16.14 12.68 -9.42
N TRP A 188 15.19 13.04 -8.56
CA TRP A 188 14.05 12.17 -8.26
C TRP A 188 13.13 11.99 -9.46
N PHE A 189 12.78 13.06 -10.17
CA PHE A 189 11.91 12.97 -11.33
C PHE A 189 12.60 12.28 -12.50
N GLY A 190 13.90 12.53 -12.68
CA GLY A 190 14.73 11.92 -13.69
C GLY A 190 14.90 10.42 -13.50
N ALA A 191 15.29 9.97 -12.31
CA ALA A 191 15.46 8.56 -11.99
C ALA A 191 14.14 7.77 -12.05
N CYS A 192 13.02 8.42 -11.76
CA CYS A 192 11.68 7.85 -11.91
C CYS A 192 11.12 7.92 -13.34
N GLY A 193 11.88 8.44 -14.31
CA GLY A 193 11.46 8.56 -15.71
C GLY A 193 10.33 9.56 -15.96
N LEU A 194 10.06 10.50 -15.04
CA LEU A 194 8.90 11.41 -15.11
C LEU A 194 9.04 12.48 -16.22
N PHE A 195 10.25 12.76 -16.70
CA PHE A 195 10.50 13.70 -17.81
C PHE A 195 10.24 13.14 -19.21
N SER A 196 10.05 11.82 -19.34
CA SER A 196 9.94 11.12 -20.63
C SER A 196 8.56 11.26 -21.28
N LYS A 197 7.53 11.66 -20.52
CA LYS A 197 6.17 11.78 -21.03
C LYS A 197 6.06 13.01 -21.93
N LYS A 198 5.64 12.82 -23.20
CA LYS A 198 5.19 13.91 -24.08
C LYS A 198 3.93 14.55 -23.48
N MET A 199 4.10 15.49 -22.56
CA MET A 199 3.01 16.14 -21.83
C MET A 199 3.05 17.65 -22.06
N THR A 200 1.93 18.20 -22.53
CA THR A 200 1.74 19.65 -22.64
C THR A 200 1.28 20.19 -21.30
N ILE A 201 2.19 20.72 -20.48
CA ILE A 201 1.87 21.37 -19.21
C ILE A 201 1.24 22.73 -19.49
N ALA A 202 -0.06 22.92 -19.20
CA ALA A 202 -0.76 24.16 -19.54
C ALA A 202 -0.27 25.38 -18.73
N ASP A 203 -0.04 25.22 -17.43
CA ASP A 203 0.39 26.30 -16.53
C ASP A 203 1.84 26.72 -16.83
N PRO A 204 2.11 28.01 -17.16
CA PRO A 204 3.46 28.47 -17.51
C PRO A 204 4.47 28.33 -16.36
N THR A 205 4.05 28.54 -15.12
CA THR A 205 4.93 28.47 -13.95
C THR A 205 5.36 27.03 -13.70
N VAL A 206 4.40 26.10 -13.69
CA VAL A 206 4.70 24.67 -13.56
C VAL A 206 5.55 24.17 -14.73
N ARG A 207 5.27 24.65 -15.94
CA ARG A 207 6.07 24.31 -17.13
C ARG A 207 7.51 24.80 -16.99
N HIS A 208 7.72 26.02 -16.51
CA HIS A 208 9.05 26.58 -16.30
C HIS A 208 9.84 25.78 -15.25
N GLU A 209 9.24 25.49 -14.09
CA GLU A 209 9.88 24.65 -13.06
C GLU A 209 10.24 23.27 -13.60
N PHE A 210 9.31 22.62 -14.31
CA PHE A 210 9.53 21.28 -14.87
C PHE A 210 10.63 21.27 -15.92
N GLN A 211 10.71 22.29 -16.78
CA GLN A 211 11.79 22.45 -17.75
C GLN A 211 13.13 22.70 -17.06
N GLN A 212 13.16 23.52 -16.01
CA GLN A 212 14.36 23.77 -15.23
C GLN A 212 14.90 22.48 -14.61
N TRP A 213 14.04 21.66 -14.00
CA TRP A 213 14.47 20.37 -13.41
C TRP A 213 14.90 19.37 -14.47
N LYS A 214 14.23 19.37 -15.64
CA LYS A 214 14.61 18.51 -16.77
C LYS A 214 15.99 18.88 -17.32
N ALA A 215 16.29 20.17 -17.49
CA ALA A 215 17.58 20.64 -17.93
C ALA A 215 18.68 20.25 -16.93
N ALA A 216 18.45 20.50 -15.63
CA ALA A 216 19.39 20.12 -14.58
C ALA A 216 19.63 18.60 -14.51
N TRP A 217 18.65 17.77 -14.85
CA TRP A 217 18.81 16.32 -14.97
C TRP A 217 19.70 15.94 -16.17
N GLN A 218 19.52 16.60 -17.31
CA GLN A 218 20.31 16.35 -18.53
C GLN A 218 21.78 16.74 -18.41
N GLU A 219 22.10 17.68 -17.51
CA GLU A 219 23.47 18.11 -17.22
C GLU A 219 24.22 17.15 -16.28
N LEU A 220 23.53 16.16 -15.68
CA LEU A 220 24.21 15.20 -14.82
C LEU A 220 25.09 14.24 -15.65
N PRO A 221 26.27 13.86 -15.14
CA PRO A 221 27.15 12.93 -15.85
C PRO A 221 26.51 11.54 -15.98
N GLU A 222 25.71 11.14 -15.01
CA GLU A 222 25.04 9.86 -14.94
C GLU A 222 23.53 10.04 -14.76
N HIS A 223 22.77 9.10 -15.32
CA HIS A 223 21.31 9.13 -15.36
C HIS A 223 20.70 7.87 -14.73
N PRO A 224 21.05 7.53 -13.47
CA PRO A 224 20.64 6.27 -12.87
C PRO A 224 19.10 6.19 -12.77
N GLN A 225 18.54 5.07 -13.26
CA GLN A 225 17.10 4.82 -13.30
C GLN A 225 16.73 3.76 -12.27
N VAL A 226 15.55 3.93 -11.68
CA VAL A 226 14.90 2.87 -10.91
C VAL A 226 14.39 1.77 -11.85
N SER A 227 14.49 0.51 -11.41
CA SER A 227 14.11 -0.68 -12.17
C SER A 227 12.62 -0.73 -12.56
N GLY A 228 11.75 -0.20 -11.70
CA GLY A 228 10.30 -0.25 -11.91
C GLY A 228 9.76 0.88 -12.79
N LYS A 229 8.89 0.53 -13.75
CA LYS A 229 8.17 1.54 -14.56
C LYS A 229 7.06 2.19 -13.75
N ILE A 230 7.07 3.52 -13.67
CA ILE A 230 5.94 4.29 -13.13
C ILE A 230 4.80 4.29 -14.14
N SER A 231 3.78 3.48 -13.89
CA SER A 231 2.53 3.49 -14.66
C SER A 231 1.70 4.74 -14.37
N GLN A 232 0.72 5.05 -15.23
CA GLN A 232 -0.13 6.23 -15.03
C GLN A 232 -0.96 6.08 -13.75
N ALA A 233 -1.00 7.14 -12.93
CA ALA A 233 -1.85 7.17 -11.76
C ALA A 233 -3.33 7.16 -12.17
N HIS A 234 -4.07 6.11 -11.81
CA HIS A 234 -5.53 6.03 -12.00
C HIS A 234 -6.31 7.12 -11.25
N ARG A 235 -5.68 7.79 -10.28
CA ARG A 235 -6.26 8.91 -9.53
C ARG A 235 -5.30 10.11 -9.60
N PRO A 236 -5.70 11.24 -10.22
CA PRO A 236 -4.93 12.47 -10.31
C PRO A 236 -4.21 12.90 -9.04
N GLN A 237 -4.92 12.91 -7.90
CA GLN A 237 -4.37 13.33 -6.60
C GLN A 237 -3.23 12.45 -6.08
N ASN A 238 -3.05 11.26 -6.66
CA ASN A 238 -2.07 10.26 -6.28
C ASN A 238 -0.89 10.19 -7.27
N SER A 239 -0.67 11.25 -8.03
CA SER A 239 0.44 11.32 -8.98
C SER A 239 1.80 11.25 -8.25
N PRO A 240 2.79 10.53 -8.81
CA PRO A 240 4.11 10.39 -8.22
C PRO A 240 4.82 11.76 -8.07
N GLU A 241 4.59 12.68 -9.01
CA GLU A 241 5.14 14.04 -8.98
C GLU A 241 4.72 14.78 -7.70
N ARG A 242 3.42 14.78 -7.36
CA ARG A 242 2.89 15.43 -6.15
C ARG A 242 3.46 14.83 -4.88
N ARG A 243 3.61 13.50 -4.86
CA ARG A 243 4.09 12.78 -3.69
C ARG A 243 5.55 13.08 -3.42
N LEU A 244 6.40 13.02 -4.44
CA LEU A 244 7.81 13.38 -4.33
C LEU A 244 7.97 14.85 -3.92
N LEU A 245 7.18 15.76 -4.49
CA LEU A 245 7.16 17.16 -4.04
C LEU A 245 6.72 17.32 -2.58
N GLY A 246 5.71 16.57 -2.15
CA GLY A 246 5.27 16.53 -0.76
C GLY A 246 6.39 16.07 0.19
N MET A 247 7.11 15.01 -0.20
CA MET A 247 8.27 14.54 0.56
C MET A 247 9.41 15.56 0.57
N PHE A 248 9.67 16.23 -0.56
CA PHE A 248 10.65 17.30 -0.63
C PHE A 248 10.38 18.38 0.42
N HIS A 249 9.14 18.85 0.56
CA HIS A 249 8.78 19.85 1.56
C HIS A 249 8.94 19.34 2.99
N HIS A 250 8.61 18.07 3.24
CA HIS A 250 8.85 17.43 4.53
C HIS A 250 10.34 17.41 4.87
N LEU A 251 11.18 16.92 3.97
CA LEU A 251 12.63 16.85 4.19
C LEU A 251 13.29 18.23 4.31
N TYR A 252 12.87 19.19 3.48
CA TYR A 252 13.37 20.56 3.55
C TYR A 252 13.09 21.20 4.93
N ARG A 253 11.90 20.96 5.48
CA ARG A 253 11.50 21.47 6.81
C ARG A 253 12.36 20.91 7.94
N ILE A 254 12.79 19.65 7.83
CA ILE A 254 13.48 18.92 8.91
C ILE A 254 14.99 18.81 8.68
N ALA A 255 15.53 19.34 7.58
CA ALA A 255 16.90 19.13 7.14
C ALA A 255 17.96 19.54 8.19
N ASN A 256 17.67 20.58 8.97
CA ASN A 256 18.55 21.05 10.04
C ASN A 256 18.63 20.05 11.20
N ASP A 257 17.49 19.49 11.61
CA ASP A 257 17.42 18.55 12.74
C ASP A 257 17.88 17.14 12.34
N GLY A 258 17.49 16.68 11.16
CA GLY A 258 17.51 15.28 10.79
C GLY A 258 16.13 14.64 10.94
N LEU A 259 15.91 13.56 10.21
CA LEU A 259 14.64 12.85 10.15
C LEU A 259 14.36 12.10 11.45
N LEU A 260 15.34 11.35 11.95
CA LEU A 260 15.19 10.54 13.16
C LEU A 260 14.92 11.43 14.38
N LYS A 261 15.79 12.42 14.59
CA LYS A 261 15.71 13.37 15.70
C LYS A 261 14.38 14.12 15.70
N ARG A 262 13.89 14.57 14.53
CA ARG A 262 12.64 15.34 14.45
C ARG A 262 11.45 14.51 14.95
N TRP A 263 11.34 13.26 14.53
CA TRP A 263 10.25 12.38 14.96
C TRP A 263 10.36 12.00 16.44
N LEU A 264 11.57 11.77 16.97
CA LEU A 264 11.78 11.57 18.41
C LEU A 264 11.31 12.76 19.25
N VAL A 265 11.57 13.99 18.79
CA VAL A 265 11.05 15.21 19.44
C VAL A 265 9.53 15.24 19.41
N VAL A 266 8.89 14.84 18.29
CA VAL A 266 7.43 14.72 18.22
C VAL A 266 6.92 13.73 19.27
N PHE A 267 7.48 12.53 19.37
CA PHE A 267 7.03 11.55 20.38
C PHE A 267 7.22 12.04 21.81
N ARG A 268 8.35 12.68 22.11
CA ARG A 268 8.58 13.28 23.43
C ARG A 268 7.57 14.40 23.75
N ASN A 269 7.15 15.17 22.74
CA ASN A 269 6.11 16.17 22.92
C ASN A 269 4.73 15.52 23.10
N LEU A 270 4.50 14.36 22.48
CA LEU A 270 3.24 13.62 22.60
C LEU A 270 3.14 12.85 23.92
N SER A 271 4.26 12.44 24.51
CA SER A 271 4.27 11.63 25.75
C SER A 271 3.70 12.35 26.97
N VAL A 272 3.52 13.68 26.91
CA VAL A 272 2.94 14.47 28.00
C VAL A 272 1.41 14.35 28.08
N PHE A 273 0.75 13.84 27.04
CA PHE A 273 -0.71 13.75 26.97
C PHE A 273 -1.20 12.38 27.42
N SER A 274 -1.87 12.33 28.57
CA SER A 274 -2.48 11.10 29.09
C SER A 274 -3.88 10.82 28.53
N GLU A 275 -4.60 11.85 28.06
CA GLU A 275 -5.94 11.69 27.48
C GLU A 275 -5.85 11.31 26.00
N GLU A 276 -6.46 10.18 25.60
CA GLU A 276 -6.38 9.65 24.23
C GLU A 276 -6.87 10.63 23.16
N LYS A 277 -7.95 11.36 23.43
CA LYS A 277 -8.52 12.31 22.46
C LYS A 277 -7.56 13.46 22.19
N GLU A 278 -6.92 13.97 23.24
CA GLU A 278 -5.95 15.05 23.13
C GLU A 278 -4.64 14.56 22.49
N LEU A 279 -4.13 13.40 22.92
CA LEU A 279 -2.99 12.74 22.29
C LEU A 279 -3.19 12.56 20.78
N ARG A 280 -4.35 12.04 20.38
CA ARG A 280 -4.73 11.88 18.97
C ARG A 280 -4.76 13.22 18.24
N ARG A 281 -5.38 14.25 18.84
CA ARG A 281 -5.48 15.59 18.25
C ARG A 281 -4.08 16.17 17.99
N GLN A 282 -3.20 16.07 18.96
CA GLN A 282 -1.83 16.60 18.86
C GLN A 282 -0.98 15.81 17.88
N ALA A 283 -1.08 14.47 17.87
CA ALA A 283 -0.38 13.64 16.89
C ALA A 283 -0.77 14.02 15.45
N LEU A 284 -2.05 14.27 15.20
CA LEU A 284 -2.53 14.72 13.89
C LEU A 284 -2.06 16.14 13.55
N ALA A 285 -2.06 17.06 14.51
CA ALA A 285 -1.60 18.43 14.31
C ALA A 285 -0.09 18.49 13.98
N GLU A 286 0.74 17.78 14.74
CA GLU A 286 2.18 17.66 14.48
C GLU A 286 2.46 17.02 13.11
N THR A 287 1.71 15.98 12.76
CA THR A 287 1.83 15.34 11.45
C THR A 287 1.43 16.30 10.33
N GLU A 288 0.34 17.05 10.48
CA GLU A 288 -0.11 18.03 9.49
C GLU A 288 0.92 19.15 9.32
N LEU A 289 1.54 19.62 10.40
CA LEU A 289 2.65 20.56 10.34
C LEU A 289 3.86 19.98 9.59
N LEU A 290 4.29 18.76 9.94
CA LEU A 290 5.42 18.08 9.31
C LEU A 290 5.25 17.85 7.80
N PHE A 291 4.02 17.66 7.33
CA PHE A 291 3.70 17.43 5.91
C PHE A 291 2.99 18.59 5.22
N SER A 292 2.94 19.76 5.87
CA SER A 292 2.28 20.94 5.33
C SER A 292 2.93 21.40 4.01
N THR A 293 2.07 21.76 3.06
CA THR A 293 2.45 22.33 1.78
C THR A 293 2.45 23.85 1.90
N PRO A 294 3.56 24.54 1.57
CA PRO A 294 3.61 26.00 1.63
C PRO A 294 2.56 26.66 0.73
N ASP A 295 2.04 27.82 1.12
CA ASP A 295 0.96 28.48 0.38
C ASP A 295 1.37 28.93 -1.03
N TRP A 296 2.63 29.29 -1.21
CA TRP A 296 3.23 29.70 -2.49
C TRP A 296 3.48 28.51 -3.43
N GLU A 297 3.35 27.26 -2.97
CA GLU A 297 3.59 26.07 -3.79
C GLU A 297 2.49 25.92 -4.85
N ILE A 298 2.81 26.23 -6.10
CA ILE A 298 1.87 26.23 -7.22
C ILE A 298 1.25 24.84 -7.44
N TRP A 299 2.00 23.77 -7.15
CA TRP A 299 1.55 22.39 -7.33
C TRP A 299 0.35 22.03 -6.43
N ARG A 300 0.03 22.83 -5.41
CA ARG A 300 -1.22 22.70 -4.64
C ARG A 300 -2.49 22.86 -5.50
N LYS A 301 -2.38 23.53 -6.65
CA LYS A 301 -3.48 23.77 -7.62
C LYS A 301 -3.50 22.76 -8.77
N HIS A 302 -2.47 21.91 -8.90
CA HIS A 302 -2.30 20.99 -10.03
C HIS A 302 -2.28 19.52 -9.59
N LEU A 303 -3.35 18.80 -9.90
CA LEU A 303 -3.46 17.37 -9.55
C LEU A 303 -2.63 16.48 -10.50
N VAL A 304 -2.61 16.80 -11.80
CA VAL A 304 -1.78 16.11 -12.79
C VAL A 304 -1.10 17.17 -13.65
N LEU A 305 0.15 16.91 -14.02
CA LEU A 305 0.81 17.61 -15.11
C LEU A 305 -0.07 17.50 -16.38
N GLY A 306 -0.28 18.60 -17.10
CA GLY A 306 -1.05 18.57 -18.35
C GLY A 306 -2.24 19.52 -18.36
N LYS A 307 -3.45 18.95 -18.19
CA LYS A 307 -4.72 19.69 -18.18
C LYS A 307 -5.23 19.81 -16.75
N SER A 308 -5.19 20.99 -16.15
CA SER A 308 -6.00 21.23 -14.96
C SER A 308 -6.78 22.53 -15.08
N LYS A 309 -8.12 22.42 -15.04
CA LYS A 309 -8.93 23.45 -14.40
C LYS A 309 -8.35 23.71 -13.01
N GLN A 310 -8.23 24.98 -12.61
CA GLN A 310 -7.92 25.32 -11.22
C GLN A 310 -8.99 24.69 -10.32
N ILE A 311 -8.59 23.74 -9.50
CA ILE A 311 -9.41 23.19 -8.42
C ILE A 311 -9.03 23.92 -7.13
N ASN A 312 -9.90 23.87 -6.13
CA ASN A 312 -9.60 24.20 -4.74
C ASN A 312 -8.20 23.68 -4.33
N THR A 313 -7.48 24.48 -3.57
CA THR A 313 -6.11 24.17 -3.14
C THR A 313 -6.09 22.90 -2.28
N ALA A 314 -5.12 22.02 -2.53
CA ALA A 314 -4.99 20.77 -1.78
C ALA A 314 -3.53 20.52 -1.34
N GLN A 315 -3.36 19.96 -0.15
CA GLN A 315 -2.08 19.48 0.36
C GLN A 315 -1.47 18.45 -0.62
N LEU A 316 -0.14 18.46 -0.78
CA LEU A 316 0.57 17.46 -1.58
C LEU A 316 0.56 16.09 -0.90
N VAL A 317 0.64 16.07 0.43
CA VAL A 317 0.44 14.87 1.27
C VAL A 317 -0.81 15.07 2.13
N GLY A 318 -1.94 14.58 1.65
CA GLY A 318 -3.22 14.68 2.38
C GLY A 318 -3.31 13.73 3.59
N LYS A 319 -4.34 13.94 4.43
CA LYS A 319 -4.56 13.21 5.69
C LYS A 319 -4.54 11.69 5.53
N ASP A 320 -5.22 11.14 4.52
CA ASP A 320 -5.19 9.69 4.25
C ASP A 320 -3.77 9.15 4.01
N ARG A 321 -2.89 9.95 3.39
CA ARG A 321 -1.50 9.56 3.13
C ARG A 321 -0.61 9.69 4.35
N GLN A 322 -0.87 10.70 5.18
CA GLN A 322 -0.24 10.80 6.49
C GLN A 322 -0.57 9.56 7.34
N THR A 323 -1.82 9.10 7.36
CA THR A 323 -2.22 7.85 8.02
C THR A 323 -1.47 6.62 7.47
N VAL A 324 -1.35 6.50 6.15
CA VAL A 324 -0.58 5.40 5.51
C VAL A 324 0.91 5.43 5.91
N ILE A 325 1.49 6.62 6.05
CA ILE A 325 2.88 6.82 6.51
C ILE A 325 3.03 6.36 7.96
N TRP A 326 2.08 6.69 8.84
CA TRP A 326 2.04 6.14 10.20
C TRP A 326 2.05 4.60 10.18
N ALA A 327 1.29 3.97 9.28
CA ALA A 327 1.07 2.51 9.30
C ALA A 327 2.22 1.67 8.80
N ASN A 328 2.97 2.23 7.85
CA ASN A 328 3.92 1.46 7.06
C ASN A 328 5.36 1.97 7.21
N ALA A 329 5.56 3.14 7.83
CA ALA A 329 6.89 3.66 8.13
C ALA A 329 7.05 4.02 9.60
N VAL A 330 6.32 5.03 10.10
CA VAL A 330 6.63 5.65 11.39
C VAL A 330 6.44 4.68 12.56
N LEU A 331 5.25 4.11 12.75
CA LEU A 331 5.01 3.19 13.88
C LEU A 331 5.90 1.95 13.85
N PRO A 332 5.99 1.18 12.75
CA PRO A 332 6.81 -0.04 12.78
C PRO A 332 8.30 0.28 12.97
N PHE A 333 8.82 1.37 12.40
CA PHE A 333 10.21 1.77 12.59
C PHE A 333 10.48 2.18 14.04
N PHE A 334 9.66 3.05 14.62
CA PHE A 334 9.90 3.54 15.98
C PHE A 334 9.62 2.47 17.04
N LEU A 335 8.75 1.50 16.77
CA LEU A 335 8.61 0.31 17.62
C LEU A 335 9.86 -0.57 17.57
N ALA A 336 10.47 -0.72 16.38
CA ALA A 336 11.74 -1.44 16.26
C ALA A 336 12.86 -0.70 16.99
N LEU A 337 12.95 0.62 16.84
CA LEU A 337 13.89 1.47 17.59
C LEU A 337 13.69 1.32 19.10
N ALA A 338 12.46 1.48 19.58
CA ALA A 338 12.17 1.41 21.01
C ALA A 338 12.56 0.06 21.62
N ARG A 339 12.32 -1.05 20.91
CA ARG A 339 12.73 -2.39 21.33
C ARG A 339 14.24 -2.57 21.30
N HIS A 340 14.89 -2.09 20.24
CA HIS A 340 16.35 -2.17 20.10
C HIS A 340 17.08 -1.40 21.21
N GLU A 341 16.61 -0.19 21.52
CA GLU A 341 17.19 0.69 22.53
C GLU A 341 16.69 0.40 23.97
N ASN A 342 15.79 -0.58 24.15
CA ASN A 342 15.14 -0.91 25.42
C ASN A 342 14.40 0.30 26.07
N GLU A 343 13.59 0.98 25.28
CA GLU A 343 12.79 2.16 25.66
C GLU A 343 11.29 1.82 25.82
N PRO A 344 10.86 1.21 26.95
CA PRO A 344 9.50 0.69 27.12
C PRO A 344 8.41 1.77 27.13
N GLU A 345 8.72 2.98 27.63
CA GLU A 345 7.75 4.09 27.65
C GLU A 345 7.47 4.61 26.24
N LEU A 346 8.47 4.62 25.36
CA LEU A 346 8.29 4.94 23.95
C LEU A 346 7.46 3.86 23.25
N GLU A 347 7.77 2.59 23.49
CA GLU A 347 7.00 1.46 22.93
C GLU A 347 5.52 1.55 23.33
N LYS A 348 5.23 1.81 24.61
CA LYS A 348 3.86 2.00 25.11
C LYS A 348 3.13 3.16 24.41
N LEU A 349 3.78 4.32 24.28
CA LEU A 349 3.22 5.46 23.56
C LEU A 349 2.90 5.12 22.10
N LEU A 350 3.79 4.40 21.42
CA LEU A 350 3.61 4.03 20.02
C LEU A 350 2.43 3.05 19.82
N TYR A 351 2.24 2.09 20.72
CA TYR A 351 1.05 1.22 20.71
C TYR A 351 -0.24 1.99 20.99
N GLN A 352 -0.22 2.94 21.94
CA GLN A 352 -1.37 3.80 22.18
C GLN A 352 -1.74 4.60 20.92
N LEU A 353 -0.76 5.25 20.29
CA LEU A 353 -0.93 5.97 19.02
C LEU A 353 -1.48 5.04 17.92
N PHE A 354 -0.94 3.84 17.78
CA PHE A 354 -1.42 2.84 16.83
C PHE A 354 -2.91 2.52 17.00
N MET A 355 -3.41 2.46 18.23
CA MET A 355 -4.81 2.14 18.50
C MET A 355 -5.77 3.33 18.28
N ILE A 356 -5.33 4.56 18.54
CA ILE A 356 -6.22 5.74 18.55
C ILE A 356 -6.17 6.59 17.26
N LEU A 357 -5.15 6.40 16.41
CA LEU A 357 -5.05 7.14 15.15
C LEU A 357 -6.27 6.87 14.23
N PRO A 358 -6.57 7.79 13.28
CA PRO A 358 -7.67 7.58 12.33
C PRO A 358 -7.44 6.35 11.45
N ALA A 359 -8.52 5.64 11.12
CA ALA A 359 -8.50 4.54 10.15
C ALA A 359 -7.91 4.95 8.78
N GLU A 360 -7.13 4.05 8.18
CA GLU A 360 -6.79 4.15 6.76
C GLU A 360 -8.05 4.05 5.88
N ALA A 361 -8.02 4.73 4.73
CA ALA A 361 -9.10 4.67 3.75
C ALA A 361 -9.41 3.23 3.30
N SER A 362 -10.69 2.96 2.98
CA SER A 362 -11.12 1.60 2.69
C SER A 362 -10.51 1.00 1.44
N ASN A 363 -10.02 -0.23 1.56
CA ASN A 363 -9.45 -1.03 0.47
C ASN A 363 -10.27 -2.31 0.21
N SER A 364 -9.92 -3.07 -0.81
CA SER A 364 -10.64 -4.28 -1.19
C SER A 364 -10.72 -5.31 -0.06
N LYS A 365 -9.61 -5.58 0.63
CA LYS A 365 -9.52 -6.56 1.73
C LYS A 365 -10.47 -6.21 2.87
N THR A 366 -10.44 -4.95 3.26
CA THR A 366 -11.26 -4.48 4.36
C THR A 366 -12.74 -4.30 4.03
N ARG A 367 -13.10 -3.85 2.82
CA ARG A 367 -14.50 -3.87 2.38
C ARG A 367 -15.04 -5.28 2.32
N PHE A 368 -14.18 -6.23 1.93
CA PHE A 368 -14.49 -7.65 1.97
C PHE A 368 -14.75 -8.09 3.42
N MET A 369 -13.87 -7.76 4.36
CA MET A 369 -14.06 -8.13 5.78
C MET A 369 -15.26 -7.45 6.44
N GLU A 370 -15.48 -6.15 6.18
CA GLU A 370 -16.65 -5.39 6.67
C GLU A 370 -17.96 -6.09 6.26
N LYS A 371 -18.04 -6.59 5.02
CA LYS A 371 -19.17 -7.41 4.56
C LYS A 371 -19.21 -8.77 5.25
N ARG A 372 -18.09 -9.50 5.32
CA ARG A 372 -18.05 -10.86 5.88
C ARG A 372 -18.37 -10.89 7.36
N LEU A 373 -17.97 -9.88 8.11
CA LEU A 373 -18.29 -9.72 9.52
C LEU A 373 -19.67 -9.07 9.75
N TRP A 374 -20.41 -8.75 8.70
CA TRP A 374 -21.75 -8.16 8.78
C TRP A 374 -21.84 -6.83 9.54
N PHE A 375 -20.91 -5.91 9.25
CA PHE A 375 -20.78 -4.66 10.00
C PHE A 375 -22.05 -3.81 10.02
N SER A 376 -22.87 -3.85 8.96
CA SER A 376 -24.12 -3.10 8.90
C SER A 376 -25.11 -3.45 10.02
N GLU A 377 -25.08 -4.69 10.51
CA GLU A 377 -25.92 -5.14 11.62
C GLU A 377 -25.18 -5.04 12.95
N LEU A 378 -23.89 -5.39 13.00
CA LEU A 378 -23.06 -5.23 14.21
C LEU A 378 -23.08 -3.78 14.72
N SER A 379 -23.00 -2.78 13.84
CA SER A 379 -23.00 -1.37 14.22
C SER A 379 -24.32 -0.88 14.81
N LYS A 380 -25.43 -1.58 14.56
CA LYS A 380 -26.74 -1.28 15.17
C LYS A 380 -26.86 -1.93 16.56
N SER A 381 -26.27 -3.12 16.71
CA SER A 381 -26.31 -3.89 17.96
C SER A 381 -25.28 -3.42 19.00
N THR A 382 -24.16 -2.85 18.56
CA THR A 382 -23.03 -2.50 19.44
C THR A 382 -22.41 -1.15 19.09
N LYS A 383 -21.88 -0.47 20.12
CA LYS A 383 -21.08 0.77 19.97
C LYS A 383 -19.64 0.46 19.54
N LEU A 384 -19.41 -0.53 18.67
CA LEU A 384 -18.07 -0.88 18.22
C LEU A 384 -17.55 0.21 17.27
N GLU A 385 -16.69 1.11 17.76
CA GLU A 385 -16.00 2.06 16.89
C GLU A 385 -14.92 1.36 16.06
N MET A 386 -15.30 0.87 14.88
CA MET A 386 -14.40 0.14 13.99
C MET A 386 -13.54 1.06 13.11
N ASN A 387 -13.73 2.38 13.22
CA ASN A 387 -13.06 3.39 12.39
C ASN A 387 -11.76 3.92 13.03
N THR A 388 -11.07 3.07 13.80
CA THR A 388 -9.72 3.35 14.29
C THR A 388 -8.68 2.67 13.42
N PHE A 389 -7.46 3.19 13.49
CA PHE A 389 -6.32 2.66 12.76
C PHE A 389 -5.97 1.23 13.13
N GLY A 390 -5.89 0.93 14.43
CA GLY A 390 -5.68 -0.42 14.95
C GLY A 390 -6.72 -1.40 14.41
N ASN A 391 -8.01 -1.07 14.53
CA ASN A 391 -9.09 -1.92 14.02
C ASN A 391 -8.98 -2.16 12.51
N ARG A 392 -8.59 -1.13 11.75
CA ARG A 392 -8.28 -1.24 10.32
C ARG A 392 -7.17 -2.24 10.02
N GLN A 393 -6.07 -2.16 10.77
CA GLN A 393 -4.94 -3.10 10.65
C GLN A 393 -5.37 -4.52 11.05
N GLY A 394 -6.11 -4.66 12.16
CA GLY A 394 -6.65 -5.95 12.61
C GLY A 394 -7.52 -6.63 11.56
N LEU A 395 -8.39 -5.89 10.84
CA LEU A 395 -9.19 -6.47 9.76
C LEU A 395 -8.33 -7.01 8.61
N ILE A 396 -7.24 -6.32 8.29
CA ILE A 396 -6.32 -6.78 7.25
C ILE A 396 -5.60 -8.05 7.71
N GLN A 397 -5.25 -8.15 8.99
CA GLN A 397 -4.63 -9.34 9.57
C GLN A 397 -5.60 -10.53 9.63
N ILE A 398 -6.82 -10.34 10.11
CA ILE A 398 -7.85 -11.39 10.09
C ILE A 398 -8.11 -11.86 8.65
N GLN A 399 -8.15 -10.94 7.68
CA GLN A 399 -8.26 -11.33 6.27
C GLN A 399 -7.06 -12.17 5.82
N HIS A 400 -5.85 -11.80 6.23
CA HIS A 400 -4.63 -12.51 5.90
C HIS A 400 -4.65 -13.93 6.47
N ASP A 401 -5.00 -14.08 7.74
CA ASP A 401 -4.88 -15.33 8.48
C ASP A 401 -6.02 -16.31 8.14
N PHE A 402 -7.25 -15.80 8.01
CA PHE A 402 -8.44 -16.64 7.85
C PHE A 402 -9.06 -16.63 6.45
N CYS A 403 -8.75 -15.65 5.60
CA CYS A 403 -9.43 -15.51 4.30
C CYS A 403 -8.52 -15.59 3.08
N ARG A 404 -7.21 -15.29 3.21
CA ARG A 404 -6.27 -15.29 2.08
C ARG A 404 -5.87 -16.70 1.67
N ASN A 405 -5.58 -17.57 2.63
CA ASN A 405 -4.95 -18.87 2.40
C ASN A 405 -5.93 -20.06 2.45
N PHE A 406 -7.24 -19.81 2.33
CA PHE A 406 -8.21 -20.76 2.84
C PHE A 406 -8.59 -21.88 1.84
N HIS A 407 -8.06 -23.07 2.08
CA HIS A 407 -8.37 -24.32 1.37
C HIS A 407 -9.78 -24.87 1.66
N GLN A 408 -10.47 -24.41 2.71
CA GLN A 408 -11.73 -25.01 3.19
C GLN A 408 -12.99 -24.13 3.02
N GLY A 409 -12.84 -22.92 2.47
CA GLY A 409 -13.90 -21.90 2.46
C GLY A 409 -14.41 -21.49 3.85
N CYS A 410 -15.45 -20.65 3.91
CA CYS A 410 -16.04 -20.21 5.19
C CYS A 410 -16.60 -21.37 6.05
N VAL A 411 -16.90 -22.54 5.45
CA VAL A 411 -17.53 -23.68 6.13
C VAL A 411 -16.64 -24.27 7.21
N ARG A 412 -15.32 -24.25 7.07
CA ARG A 412 -14.40 -24.73 8.11
C ARG A 412 -13.46 -23.64 8.60
N CYS A 413 -13.89 -22.38 8.49
CA CYS A 413 -13.16 -21.27 9.08
C CYS A 413 -13.10 -21.45 10.61
N GLU A 414 -11.92 -21.22 11.20
CA GLU A 414 -11.71 -21.32 12.64
C GLU A 414 -12.16 -20.05 13.39
N LEU A 415 -12.19 -18.90 12.71
CA LEU A 415 -12.62 -17.64 13.30
C LEU A 415 -14.01 -17.70 13.98
N PRO A 416 -15.06 -18.32 13.38
CA PRO A 416 -16.32 -18.55 14.09
C PRO A 416 -16.19 -19.30 15.42
N ARG A 417 -15.31 -20.31 15.51
CA ARG A 417 -15.11 -21.06 16.76
C ARG A 417 -14.44 -20.19 17.83
N LEU A 418 -13.44 -19.41 17.44
CA LEU A 418 -12.79 -18.44 18.32
C LEU A 418 -13.73 -17.35 18.83
N LEU A 419 -14.88 -17.15 18.19
CA LEU A 419 -15.91 -16.20 18.63
C LEU A 419 -16.95 -16.83 19.58
N GLU A 420 -16.96 -18.16 19.68
CA GLU A 420 -17.85 -18.94 20.56
C GLU A 420 -17.19 -19.23 21.92
N ASP A 421 -15.85 -19.26 21.96
CA ASP A 421 -15.00 -19.35 23.17
C ASP A 421 -14.86 -17.99 23.89
#